data_AF-A0A2R5EWI8-F1
#
_entry.id   AF-A0A2R5EWI8-F1
#
_cell.length_a   1.000
_cell.length_b   1.000
_cell.length_c   1.000
_cell.angle_alpha   90.00
_cell.angle_beta   90.00
_cell.angle_gamma   90.00
#
_symmetry.space_group_name_H-M   'P 1'
#
loop_
_entity.id
_entity.type
_entity.pdbx_description
1 polymer ?
#
loop_
_entity_poly.entity_id
_entity_poly.type
_entity_poly.pdbx_seq_one_letter_code
_entity_poly.pdbx_strand_id
1 'polypeptide(L)'
;MEYIEGYNLEYAIYERNLTFSATNGLQLLKQLIQPLKQLHDAGYVHRDVRIPNVILAGGLPHLIDLGLSCAVGEELPQELRDTLGEGSDLAGSAAAIKRRMRHPHPSSDWFGLGHLFLFVMYAGYEAVEGQVERSWEEELALPALVRDFLRKLLNDESAWPSTEACERELDELIATLEREA
;
A
#
# COMPACT_ATOMS: atom_id res chain seq x y z
N MET A 1 -21.17 9.02 -7.53
CA MET A 1 -20.22 7.89 -7.60
C MET A 1 -20.61 7.06 -8.80
N GLU A 2 -19.66 6.84 -9.70
CA GLU A 2 -19.81 5.83 -10.76
C GLU A 2 -19.91 4.46 -10.09
N TYR A 3 -20.86 3.62 -10.54
CA TYR A 3 -20.93 2.25 -10.06
C TYR A 3 -19.86 1.44 -10.78
N ILE A 4 -18.91 0.90 -10.02
CA ILE A 4 -17.88 0.02 -10.53
C ILE A 4 -18.33 -1.42 -10.28
N GLU A 5 -18.61 -2.17 -11.34
CA GLU A 5 -18.98 -3.59 -11.25
C GLU A 5 -17.73 -4.43 -10.93
N GLY A 6 -17.57 -4.80 -9.66
CA GLY A 6 -16.39 -5.51 -9.18
C GLY A 6 -16.47 -5.89 -7.71
N TYR A 7 -15.42 -6.56 -7.23
CA TYR A 7 -15.25 -6.89 -5.80
C TYR A 7 -14.13 -6.05 -5.22
N ASN A 8 -14.24 -5.65 -3.95
CA ASN A 8 -13.07 -5.10 -3.28
C ASN A 8 -11.96 -6.16 -3.15
N LEU A 9 -10.70 -5.71 -3.07
CA LEU A 9 -9.53 -6.58 -3.08
C LEU A 9 -9.48 -7.47 -1.83
N GLU A 10 -10.00 -6.99 -0.70
CA GLU A 10 -10.18 -7.80 0.52
C GLU A 10 -11.05 -9.05 0.27
N TYR A 11 -12.24 -8.85 -0.30
CA TYR A 11 -13.15 -9.93 -0.67
C TYR A 11 -12.52 -10.85 -1.72
N ALA A 12 -11.83 -10.29 -2.71
CA ALA A 12 -11.16 -11.10 -3.73
C ALA A 12 -10.08 -12.01 -3.13
N ILE A 13 -9.29 -11.50 -2.18
CA ILE A 13 -8.25 -12.27 -1.48
C ILE A 13 -8.88 -13.35 -0.59
N TYR A 14 -9.78 -12.97 0.32
CA TYR A 14 -10.25 -13.89 1.36
C TYR A 14 -11.36 -14.83 0.90
N GLU A 15 -12.32 -14.34 0.12
CA GLU A 15 -13.50 -15.14 -0.25
C GLU A 15 -13.32 -15.87 -1.59
N ARG A 16 -12.48 -15.32 -2.47
CA ARG A 16 -12.19 -15.94 -3.78
C ARG A 16 -10.81 -16.59 -3.88
N ASN A 17 -10.03 -16.59 -2.78
CA ASN A 17 -8.68 -17.15 -2.72
C ASN A 17 -7.77 -16.59 -3.83
N LEU A 18 -7.91 -15.30 -4.15
CA LEU A 18 -7.09 -14.66 -5.16
C LEU A 18 -5.67 -14.47 -4.62
N THR A 19 -4.69 -15.08 -5.29
CA THR A 19 -3.27 -14.97 -4.97
C THR A 19 -2.52 -14.24 -6.09
N PHE A 20 -1.36 -13.70 -5.74
CA PHE A 20 -0.54 -12.91 -6.66
C PHE A 20 0.90 -13.40 -6.62
N SER A 21 1.55 -13.46 -7.79
CA SER A 21 3.01 -13.47 -7.86
C SER A 21 3.55 -12.09 -7.49
N ALA A 22 4.83 -12.01 -7.11
CA ALA A 22 5.49 -10.73 -6.84
C ALA A 22 5.32 -9.75 -8.03
N THR A 23 5.53 -10.21 -9.26
CA THR A 23 5.37 -9.40 -10.47
C THR A 23 3.93 -8.90 -10.64
N ASN A 24 2.92 -9.76 -10.45
CA ASN A 24 1.51 -9.34 -10.55
C ASN A 24 1.12 -8.37 -9.43
N GLY A 25 1.66 -8.54 -8.22
CA GLY A 25 1.50 -7.59 -7.12
C GLY A 25 2.11 -6.23 -7.43
N LEU A 26 3.27 -6.18 -8.07
CA LEU A 26 3.90 -4.92 -8.49
C LEU A 26 3.11 -4.23 -9.61
N GLN A 27 2.54 -5.00 -10.54
CA GLN A 27 1.64 -4.47 -11.57
C GLN A 27 0.34 -3.91 -10.97
N LEU A 28 -0.17 -4.51 -9.89
CA LEU A 28 -1.26 -3.95 -9.10
C LEU A 28 -0.84 -2.61 -8.46
N LEU A 29 0.32 -2.54 -7.81
CA LEU A 29 0.84 -1.29 -7.23
C LEU A 29 0.99 -0.19 -8.29
N LYS A 30 1.52 -0.52 -9.47
CA LYS A 30 1.71 0.42 -10.57
C LYS A 30 0.39 1.08 -10.97
N GLN A 31 -0.66 0.27 -11.11
CA GLN A 31 -1.99 0.78 -11.46
C GLN A 31 -2.60 1.63 -10.34
N LEU A 32 -2.28 1.37 -9.07
CA LEU A 32 -2.73 2.17 -7.92
C LEU A 32 -1.92 3.46 -7.72
N ILE A 33 -0.64 3.47 -8.11
CA ILE A 33 0.21 4.67 -8.04
C ILE A 33 -0.30 5.76 -8.99
N GLN A 34 -0.87 5.42 -10.14
CA GLN A 34 -1.38 6.41 -11.09
C GLN A 34 -2.47 7.34 -10.54
N PRO A 35 -3.59 6.84 -9.98
CA PRO A 35 -4.59 7.71 -9.37
C PRO A 35 -4.04 8.46 -8.13
N LEU A 36 -3.13 7.84 -7.37
CA LEU A 36 -2.46 8.53 -6.25
C LEU A 36 -1.59 9.70 -6.73
N LYS A 37 -0.83 9.51 -7.81
CA LYS A 37 -0.05 10.59 -8.43
C LYS A 37 -0.95 11.74 -8.84
N GLN A 38 -2.06 11.45 -9.53
CA GLN A 38 -3.03 12.49 -9.91
C GLN A 38 -3.58 13.24 -8.70
N LEU A 39 -3.89 12.53 -7.61
CA LEU A 39 -4.37 13.12 -6.37
C LEU A 39 -3.31 14.03 -5.73
N HIS A 40 -2.06 13.55 -5.67
CA HIS A 40 -0.92 14.28 -5.13
C HIS A 40 -0.57 15.53 -5.95
N ASP A 41 -0.61 15.42 -7.28
CA ASP A 41 -0.37 16.54 -8.21
C ASP A 41 -1.47 17.61 -8.07
N ALA A 42 -2.69 17.21 -7.69
CA ALA A 42 -3.78 18.11 -7.34
C ALA A 42 -3.65 18.72 -5.92
N GLY A 43 -2.63 18.35 -5.15
CA GLY A 43 -2.37 18.88 -3.81
C GLY A 43 -3.12 18.16 -2.69
N TYR A 44 -3.62 16.94 -2.93
CA TYR A 44 -4.34 16.14 -1.95
C TYR A 44 -3.65 14.81 -1.67
N VAL A 45 -3.91 14.21 -0.51
CA VAL A 45 -3.48 12.84 -0.14
C VAL A 45 -4.70 12.00 0.20
N HIS A 46 -4.62 10.68 -0.03
CA HIS A 46 -5.73 9.76 0.18
C HIS A 46 -5.92 9.40 1.66
N ARG A 47 -4.84 9.05 2.36
CA ARG A 47 -4.75 8.68 3.79
C ARG A 47 -5.46 7.38 4.21
N ASP A 48 -5.89 6.57 3.25
CA ASP A 48 -6.56 5.28 3.53
C ASP A 48 -6.34 4.26 2.40
N VAL A 49 -5.11 4.20 1.86
CA VAL A 49 -4.75 3.23 0.83
C VAL A 49 -4.61 1.83 1.45
N ARG A 50 -5.60 0.97 1.22
CA ARG A 50 -5.64 -0.41 1.76
C ARG A 50 -6.57 -1.31 0.93
N ILE A 51 -6.45 -2.62 1.13
CA ILE A 51 -7.22 -3.64 0.38
C ILE A 51 -8.76 -3.44 0.35
N PRO A 52 -9.43 -2.92 1.40
CA PRO A 52 -10.88 -2.69 1.32
C PRO A 52 -11.26 -1.54 0.39
N ASN A 53 -10.32 -0.60 0.16
CA ASN A 53 -10.51 0.61 -0.63
C ASN A 53 -10.00 0.46 -2.07
N VAL A 54 -9.80 -0.77 -2.54
CA VAL A 54 -9.46 -1.08 -3.93
C VAL A 54 -10.52 -2.01 -4.49
N ILE A 55 -11.20 -1.61 -5.56
CA ILE A 55 -12.13 -2.47 -6.31
C ILE A 55 -11.41 -3.08 -7.51
N LEU A 56 -11.48 -4.39 -7.66
CA LEU A 56 -11.09 -5.10 -8.88
C LEU A 56 -12.30 -5.22 -9.81
N ALA A 57 -12.23 -4.53 -10.95
CA ALA A 57 -13.26 -4.57 -11.99
C ALA A 57 -12.61 -4.82 -13.35
N GLY A 58 -13.06 -5.86 -14.06
CA GLY A 58 -12.47 -6.23 -15.36
C GLY A 58 -10.96 -6.55 -15.32
N GLY A 59 -10.43 -6.93 -14.15
CA GLY A 59 -8.99 -7.16 -13.94
C GLY A 59 -8.17 -5.89 -13.66
N LEU A 60 -8.81 -4.73 -13.61
CA LEU A 60 -8.19 -3.45 -13.31
C LEU A 60 -8.52 -3.03 -11.86
N PRO A 61 -7.54 -2.53 -11.10
CA PRO A 61 -7.76 -2.00 -9.76
C PRO A 61 -8.20 -0.54 -9.82
N HIS A 62 -9.24 -0.23 -9.06
CA HIS A 62 -9.77 1.12 -8.90
C HIS A 62 -9.67 1.50 -7.43
N LEU A 63 -8.88 2.55 -7.14
CA LEU A 63 -8.81 3.13 -5.80
C LEU A 63 -10.09 3.92 -5.52
N ILE A 64 -10.70 3.68 -4.36
CA ILE A 64 -11.95 4.29 -3.93
C ILE A 64 -11.83 4.88 -2.52
N ASP A 65 -12.88 5.57 -2.09
CA ASP A 65 -13.02 6.15 -0.75
C ASP A 65 -12.04 7.28 -0.42
N LEU A 66 -12.37 8.48 -0.92
CA LEU A 66 -11.68 9.73 -0.57
C LEU A 66 -12.27 10.37 0.72
N GLY A 67 -13.03 9.62 1.53
CA GLY A 67 -13.67 10.14 2.74
C GLY A 67 -12.67 10.61 3.82
N LEU A 68 -11.43 10.15 3.72
CA LEU A 68 -10.32 10.58 4.55
C LEU A 68 -9.31 11.43 3.79
N SER A 69 -9.56 11.89 2.56
CA SER A 69 -8.59 12.73 1.86
C SER A 69 -8.49 14.14 2.45
N CYS A 70 -7.32 14.78 2.33
CA CYS A 70 -7.08 16.16 2.75
C CYS A 70 -6.05 16.85 1.88
N ALA A 71 -5.90 18.15 2.01
CA ALA A 71 -4.80 18.87 1.37
C ALA A 71 -3.45 18.42 1.95
N VAL A 72 -2.40 18.42 1.12
CA VAL A 72 -1.03 18.19 1.58
C VAL A 72 -0.64 19.26 2.58
N GLY A 73 -0.11 18.84 3.73
CA GLY A 73 0.28 19.72 4.83
C GLY A 73 -0.88 20.25 5.68
N GLU A 74 -2.11 19.78 5.45
CA GLU A 74 -3.26 20.17 6.26
C GLU A 74 -3.08 19.73 7.71
N GLU A 75 -3.08 20.69 8.64
CA GLU A 75 -3.04 20.37 10.07
C GLU A 75 -4.34 19.67 10.47
N LEU A 76 -4.20 18.44 10.99
CA LEU A 76 -5.33 17.73 11.57
C LEU A 76 -5.95 18.57 12.70
N PRO A 77 -7.29 18.70 12.75
CA PRO A 77 -7.97 19.33 13.88
C PRO A 77 -7.51 18.73 15.20
N GLN A 78 -7.35 19.58 16.22
CA GLN A 78 -6.81 19.18 17.53
C GLN A 78 -7.54 17.96 18.12
N GLU A 79 -8.86 17.89 18.00
CA GLU A 79 -9.70 16.77 18.45
C GLU A 79 -9.37 15.44 17.77
N LEU A 80 -9.06 15.47 16.46
CA LEU A 80 -8.64 14.27 15.73
C LEU A 80 -7.21 13.89 16.12
N ARG A 81 -6.32 14.86 16.31
CA ARG A 81 -4.96 14.61 16.82
C ARG A 81 -4.96 13.98 18.21
N ASP A 82 -5.87 14.42 19.07
CA ASP A 82 -6.03 13.91 20.43
C ASP A 82 -6.63 12.49 20.41
N THR A 83 -7.61 12.22 19.53
CA THR A 83 -8.18 10.87 19.31
C THR A 83 -7.18 9.91 18.66
N LEU A 84 -6.29 10.43 17.82
CA LEU A 84 -5.15 9.71 17.23
C LEU A 84 -3.93 9.63 18.18
N GLY A 85 -3.99 10.31 19.32
CA GLY A 85 -2.89 10.50 20.28
C GLY A 85 -2.60 9.26 21.14
N GLU A 86 -1.30 8.96 21.28
CA GLU A 86 -0.67 7.93 22.15
C GLU A 86 -1.40 6.57 22.26
N GLY A 87 -1.85 6.02 21.13
CA GLY A 87 -2.06 4.57 21.02
C GLY A 87 -0.69 3.88 21.00
N SER A 88 -0.51 2.83 21.81
CA SER A 88 0.78 2.20 22.15
C SER A 88 1.91 2.38 21.12
N ASP A 89 3.06 2.88 21.60
CA ASP A 89 4.33 3.01 20.87
C ASP A 89 4.93 1.66 20.42
N LEU A 90 4.15 0.57 20.46
CA LEU A 90 4.58 -0.68 19.87
C LEU A 90 4.57 -0.50 18.35
N ALA A 91 5.76 -0.26 17.81
CA ALA A 91 6.01 -0.22 16.39
C ALA A 91 5.35 -1.43 15.70
N GLY A 92 4.53 -1.17 14.68
CA GLY A 92 3.78 -2.19 13.95
C GLY A 92 2.37 -2.51 14.46
N SER A 93 1.89 -1.87 15.55
CA SER A 93 0.49 -2.03 15.97
C SER A 93 -0.49 -1.47 14.93
N ALA A 94 -1.71 -2.02 14.86
CA ALA A 94 -2.74 -1.54 13.93
C ALA A 94 -3.07 -0.04 14.14
N ALA A 95 -2.93 0.46 15.38
CA ALA A 95 -3.09 1.87 15.71
C ALA A 95 -1.95 2.73 15.14
N ALA A 96 -0.70 2.28 15.31
CA ALA A 96 0.47 2.96 14.77
C ALA A 96 0.45 3.02 13.23
N ILE A 97 0.07 1.91 12.58
CA ILE A 97 -0.11 1.84 11.12
C ILE A 97 -1.15 2.86 10.66
N LYS A 98 -2.35 2.85 11.26
CA LYS A 98 -3.41 3.80 10.91
C LYS A 98 -2.99 5.24 11.14
N ARG A 99 -2.26 5.52 12.23
CA ARG A 99 -1.75 6.86 12.52
C ARG A 99 -0.80 7.31 11.42
N ARG A 100 0.14 6.48 10.99
CA ARG A 100 1.08 6.79 9.91
C ARG A 100 0.38 7.02 8.58
N MET A 101 -0.61 6.20 8.23
CA MET A 101 -1.44 6.40 7.03
C MET A 101 -2.23 7.73 7.06
N ARG A 102 -2.50 8.28 8.24
CA ARG A 102 -3.25 9.55 8.40
C ARG A 102 -2.39 10.81 8.31
N HIS A 103 -1.09 10.69 8.07
CA HIS A 103 -0.26 11.86 7.86
C HIS A 103 -0.66 12.59 6.56
N PRO A 104 -0.78 13.93 6.57
CA PRO A 104 -1.17 14.74 5.42
C PRO A 104 -0.01 14.92 4.42
N HIS A 105 0.63 13.83 4.00
CA HIS A 105 1.82 13.84 3.13
C HIS A 105 1.82 12.62 2.19
N PRO A 106 2.28 12.73 0.93
CA PRO A 106 2.26 11.60 -0.02
C PRO A 106 2.91 10.30 0.48
N SER A 107 3.90 10.42 1.37
CA SER A 107 4.55 9.26 2.00
C SER A 107 3.60 8.39 2.82
N SER A 108 2.48 8.92 3.32
CA SER A 108 1.47 8.13 4.03
C SER A 108 0.71 7.18 3.09
N ASP A 109 0.50 7.60 1.84
CA ASP A 109 -0.12 6.76 0.81
C ASP A 109 0.86 5.72 0.27
N TRP A 110 2.15 6.05 0.15
CA TRP A 110 3.20 5.08 -0.19
C TRP A 110 3.33 4.00 0.89
N PHE A 111 3.26 4.39 2.16
CA PHE A 111 3.22 3.46 3.29
C PHE A 111 2.00 2.54 3.22
N GLY A 112 0.82 3.09 2.88
CA GLY A 112 -0.40 2.32 2.62
C GLY A 112 -0.24 1.30 1.48
N LEU A 113 0.39 1.70 0.37
CA LEU A 113 0.73 0.79 -0.73
C LEU A 113 1.65 -0.36 -0.29
N GLY A 114 2.65 -0.08 0.55
CA GLY A 114 3.54 -1.10 1.11
C GLY A 114 2.78 -2.13 1.95
N HIS A 115 1.89 -1.67 2.83
CA HIS A 115 1.03 -2.56 3.62
C HIS A 115 0.07 -3.36 2.73
N LEU A 116 -0.55 -2.73 1.74
CA LEU A 116 -1.40 -3.40 0.77
C LEU A 116 -0.65 -4.52 0.04
N PHE A 117 0.58 -4.25 -0.41
CA PHE A 117 1.40 -5.24 -1.09
C PHE A 117 1.73 -6.43 -0.18
N LEU A 118 2.04 -6.19 1.10
CA LEU A 118 2.23 -7.28 2.06
C LEU A 118 0.98 -8.15 2.18
N PHE A 119 -0.20 -7.57 2.35
CA PHE A 119 -1.46 -8.35 2.40
C PHE A 119 -1.64 -9.22 1.15
N VAL A 120 -1.35 -8.64 -0.03
CA VAL A 120 -1.46 -9.34 -1.31
C VAL A 120 -0.44 -10.49 -1.43
N MET A 121 0.78 -10.33 -0.93
CA MET A 121 1.79 -11.40 -0.91
C MET A 121 1.44 -12.51 0.09
N TYR A 122 0.94 -12.15 1.28
CA TYR A 122 0.54 -13.11 2.30
C TYR A 122 -0.72 -13.91 1.92
N ALA A 123 -1.53 -13.43 0.98
CA ALA A 123 -2.69 -14.17 0.47
C ALA A 123 -2.32 -15.56 -0.09
N GLY A 124 -1.10 -15.70 -0.64
CA GLY A 124 -0.58 -16.97 -1.17
C GLY A 124 0.46 -17.64 -0.26
N TYR A 125 0.68 -17.12 0.95
CA TYR A 125 1.67 -17.67 1.88
C TYR A 125 1.10 -18.83 2.68
N GLU A 126 1.79 -19.97 2.65
CA GLU A 126 1.47 -21.14 3.46
C GLU A 126 2.46 -21.23 4.63
N ALA A 127 1.99 -20.93 5.83
CA ALA A 127 2.79 -21.08 7.04
C ALA A 127 3.00 -22.56 7.38
N VAL A 128 4.22 -22.93 7.78
CA VAL A 128 4.51 -24.28 8.27
C VAL A 128 3.94 -24.43 9.68
N GLU A 129 3.21 -25.52 9.94
CA GLU A 129 2.65 -25.77 11.28
C GLU A 129 3.74 -25.80 12.35
N GLY A 130 3.56 -25.00 13.40
CA GLY A 130 4.54 -24.87 14.50
C GLY A 130 5.73 -23.95 14.20
N GLN A 131 5.78 -23.29 13.04
CA GLN A 131 6.74 -22.23 12.77
C GLN A 131 6.47 -21.03 13.68
N VAL A 132 7.54 -20.47 14.24
CA VAL A 132 7.50 -19.17 14.93
C VAL A 132 7.35 -18.07 13.89
N GLU A 133 6.45 -17.11 14.11
CA GLU A 133 6.29 -15.93 13.27
C GLU A 133 7.62 -15.18 13.11
N ARG A 134 7.95 -14.82 11.87
CA ARG A 134 9.18 -14.12 11.49
C ARG A 134 8.84 -12.81 10.80
N SER A 135 9.87 -12.04 10.47
CA SER A 135 9.67 -10.86 9.64
C SER A 135 9.21 -11.26 8.23
N TRP A 136 8.45 -10.39 7.57
CA TRP A 136 8.04 -10.60 6.18
C TRP A 136 9.23 -10.82 5.24
N GLU A 137 10.41 -10.28 5.59
CA GLU A 137 11.66 -10.43 4.83
C GLU A 137 12.17 -11.88 4.82
N GLU A 138 11.85 -12.64 5.87
CA GLU A 138 12.23 -14.04 6.06
C GLU A 138 11.13 -15.00 5.59
N GLU A 139 9.86 -14.60 5.70
CA GLU A 139 8.71 -15.44 5.35
C GLU A 139 8.39 -15.40 3.86
N LEU A 140 8.46 -14.22 3.24
CA LEU A 140 8.10 -14.04 1.84
C LEU A 140 9.33 -14.24 0.94
N ALA A 141 9.25 -15.19 0.02
CA ALA A 141 10.27 -15.47 -0.99
C ALA A 141 10.30 -14.40 -2.10
N LEU A 142 10.63 -13.15 -1.76
CA LEU A 142 10.69 -12.02 -2.69
C LEU A 142 12.11 -11.83 -3.26
N PRO A 143 12.27 -11.39 -4.53
CA PRO A 143 13.56 -10.95 -5.05
C PRO A 143 14.15 -9.79 -4.23
N ALA A 144 15.48 -9.70 -4.17
CA ALA A 144 16.16 -8.67 -3.37
C ALA A 144 15.72 -7.25 -3.73
N LEU A 145 15.61 -6.96 -5.03
CA LEU A 145 15.13 -5.66 -5.54
C LEU A 145 13.71 -5.33 -5.05
N VAL A 146 12.82 -6.33 -4.96
CA VAL A 146 11.46 -6.15 -4.45
C VAL A 146 11.46 -5.88 -2.96
N ARG A 147 12.31 -6.57 -2.19
CA ARG A 147 12.46 -6.30 -0.75
C ARG A 147 12.96 -4.88 -0.50
N ASP A 148 13.93 -4.42 -1.28
CA ASP A 148 14.50 -3.07 -1.12
C ASP A 148 13.48 -1.98 -1.45
N PHE A 149 12.71 -2.15 -2.52
CA PHE A 149 11.59 -1.25 -2.84
C PHE A 149 10.52 -1.24 -1.74
N LEU A 150 10.14 -2.43 -1.24
CA LEU A 150 9.15 -2.55 -0.16
C LEU A 150 9.63 -1.93 1.16
N ARG A 151 10.92 -2.03 1.48
CA ARG A 151 11.53 -1.34 2.63
C ARG A 151 11.39 0.17 2.51
N LYS A 152 11.59 0.74 1.31
CA LYS A 152 11.39 2.18 1.08
C LYS A 152 9.94 2.58 1.33
N LEU A 153 8.98 1.86 0.76
CA LEU A 153 7.54 2.09 1.01
C LEU A 153 7.21 2.06 2.51
N LEU A 154 7.72 1.05 3.22
CA LEU A 154 7.34 0.80 4.61
C LEU A 154 8.10 1.64 5.63
N ASN A 155 9.33 2.09 5.35
CA ASN A 155 10.22 2.60 6.41
C ASN A 155 10.81 3.99 6.11
N ASP A 156 10.79 4.47 4.87
CA ASP A 156 11.45 5.73 4.50
C ASP A 156 10.48 6.73 3.88
N GLU A 157 10.08 7.71 4.69
CA GLU A 157 9.15 8.78 4.27
C GLU A 157 9.80 9.76 3.29
N SER A 158 11.13 9.74 3.17
CA SER A 158 11.93 10.57 2.28
C SER A 158 12.51 9.81 1.09
N ALA A 159 12.13 8.54 0.91
CA ALA A 159 12.65 7.66 -0.15
C ALA A 159 12.53 8.28 -1.55
N TRP A 160 11.45 9.05 -1.76
CA TRP A 160 11.20 9.73 -3.03
C TRP A 160 10.83 11.19 -2.80
N PRO A 161 11.30 12.11 -3.67
CA PRO A 161 10.88 13.51 -3.63
C PRO A 161 9.45 13.73 -4.13
N SER A 162 8.87 12.77 -4.87
CA SER A 162 7.52 12.84 -5.41
C SER A 162 6.97 11.45 -5.76
N THR A 163 5.65 11.36 -5.93
CA THR A 163 4.99 10.11 -6.36
C THR A 163 5.42 9.71 -7.77
N GLU A 164 5.75 10.66 -8.64
CA GLU A 164 6.35 10.36 -9.95
C GLU A 164 7.75 9.72 -9.85
N ALA A 165 8.55 10.10 -8.86
CA ALA A 165 9.83 9.42 -8.62
C ALA A 165 9.64 8.00 -8.10
N CYS A 166 8.64 7.77 -7.23
CA CYS A 166 8.24 6.42 -6.79
C CYS A 166 7.73 5.56 -7.97
N GLU A 167 6.87 6.13 -8.83
CA GLU A 167 6.34 5.48 -10.04
C GLU A 167 7.48 5.03 -10.98
N ARG A 168 8.44 5.91 -11.24
CA ARG A 168 9.60 5.60 -12.10
C ARG A 168 10.46 4.48 -11.55
N GLU A 169 10.75 4.49 -10.25
CA GLU A 169 11.53 3.41 -9.62
C GLU A 169 10.76 2.07 -9.69
N LEU A 170 9.44 2.08 -9.50
CA LEU A 170 8.61 0.89 -9.65
C LEU A 170 8.63 0.36 -11.09
N ASP A 171 8.55 1.25 -12.08
CA ASP A 171 8.64 0.88 -13.50
C ASP A 171 9.99 0.24 -13.84
N GLU A 172 11.08 0.81 -13.36
CA GLU A 172 12.44 0.28 -13.52
C GLU A 172 12.60 -1.09 -12.84
N LEU A 173 12.04 -1.25 -11.64
CA LEU A 173 12.00 -2.52 -10.91
C LEU A 173 11.28 -3.60 -11.72
N ILE A 174 10.05 -3.32 -12.16
CA ILE A 174 9.23 -4.26 -12.95
C ILE A 174 9.98 -4.65 -14.23
N ALA A 175 10.48 -3.66 -14.98
CA ALA A 175 11.21 -3.92 -16.22
C ALA A 175 12.50 -4.73 -15.98
N THR A 176 13.13 -4.60 -14.81
CA THR A 176 14.31 -5.40 -14.45
C THR A 176 13.94 -6.85 -14.18
N LEU A 177 12.89 -7.09 -13.39
CA LEU A 177 12.40 -8.44 -13.12
C LEU A 177 11.95 -9.16 -14.40
N GLU A 178 11.32 -8.44 -15.33
CA GLU A 178 10.90 -8.98 -16.63
C GLU A 178 12.08 -9.36 -17.54
N ARG A 179 13.25 -8.74 -17.38
CA ARG A 179 14.47 -9.12 -18.12
C ARG A 179 15.20 -10.32 -17.52
N GLU A 180 14.98 -10.59 -16.24
CA GLU A 180 15.62 -11.69 -15.51
C GLU A 180 14.78 -12.99 -15.49
N ALA A 181 13.52 -12.93 -15.94
CA ALA A 181 12.58 -14.04 -16.04
C ALA A 181 12.72 -14.84 -17.36
#